data_AF-A0A7S1E6H4-F1
#
_entry.id   AF-A0A7S1E6H4-F1
#
_cell.length_a   1.000
_cell.length_b   1.000
_cell.length_c   1.000
_cell.angle_alpha   90.00
_cell.angle_beta   90.00
_cell.angle_gamma   90.00
#
_symmetry.space_group_name_H-M   'P 1'
#
loop_
_entity.id
_entity.type
_entity.pdbx_description
1 polymer ?
#
loop_
_entity_poly.entity_id
_entity_poly.type
_entity_poly.pdbx_seq_one_letter_code
_entity_poly.pdbx_strand_id
1 'polypeptide(L)'
;GGPKISLSAFEEGDVALFMPLGKQRVDAEGRALYMAFNMECPRHYLDSESLASFMEADQSKAESYCLGKIVGKEGKVASDDDSDTYGISPGEPFWVCTAVPLPS
;
A
#
# COMPACT_ATOMS: atom_id res chain seq x y z
N GLY A 1 0.09 -10.17 -23.51
CA GLY A 1 0.17 -10.86 -22.20
C GLY A 1 -0.59 -10.02 -21.20
N GLY A 2 -1.41 -10.63 -20.35
CA GLY A 2 -2.16 -9.88 -19.34
C GLY A 2 -1.24 -9.18 -18.34
N PRO A 3 -1.76 -8.21 -17.57
CA PRO A 3 -1.01 -7.57 -16.50
C PRO A 3 -0.54 -8.63 -15.50
N LYS A 4 0.74 -8.59 -15.14
CA LYS A 4 1.33 -9.45 -14.11
C LYS A 4 1.43 -8.65 -12.82
N ILE A 5 1.16 -9.30 -11.69
CA ILE A 5 1.35 -8.70 -10.38
C ILE A 5 2.85 -8.73 -10.06
N SER A 6 3.40 -7.59 -9.67
CA SER A 6 4.77 -7.47 -9.17
C SER A 6 4.85 -7.88 -7.70
N LEU A 7 5.91 -8.60 -7.33
CA LEU A 7 6.09 -9.19 -5.99
C LEU A 7 7.44 -8.87 -5.34
N SER A 8 8.48 -8.62 -6.15
CA SER A 8 9.86 -8.43 -5.67
C SER A 8 10.45 -7.05 -6.00
N ALA A 9 9.67 -6.23 -6.71
CA ALA A 9 9.96 -4.84 -7.00
C ALA A 9 8.61 -4.15 -7.24
N PHE A 10 8.52 -2.86 -6.95
CA PHE A 10 7.31 -2.08 -7.13
C PHE A 10 7.69 -0.75 -7.74
N GLU A 11 7.38 -0.55 -9.02
CA GLU A 11 7.68 0.67 -9.74
C GLU A 11 6.44 1.24 -10.42
N GLU A 12 6.51 2.49 -10.86
CA GLU A 12 5.43 3.09 -11.65
C GLU A 12 5.12 2.24 -12.88
N GLY A 13 3.84 1.97 -13.10
CA GLY A 13 3.38 1.10 -14.18
C GLY A 13 3.07 -0.32 -13.75
N ASP A 14 3.62 -0.79 -12.63
CA ASP A 14 3.41 -2.15 -12.13
C ASP A 14 2.02 -2.32 -11.53
N VAL A 15 1.53 -3.56 -11.56
CA VAL A 15 0.33 -3.95 -10.82
C VAL A 15 0.74 -4.56 -9.50
N ALA A 16 0.16 -4.06 -8.40
CA ALA A 16 0.41 -4.55 -7.06
C ALA A 16 -0.89 -4.93 -6.36
N LEU A 17 -0.81 -5.98 -5.55
CA LEU A 17 -1.88 -6.39 -4.65
C LEU A 17 -1.54 -5.87 -3.26
N PHE A 18 -2.36 -5.00 -2.70
CA PHE A 18 -2.21 -4.46 -1.35
C PHE A 18 -3.20 -5.11 -0.39
N MET A 19 -2.74 -5.54 0.77
CA MET A 19 -3.55 -6.21 1.78
C MET A 19 -3.55 -5.44 3.10
N PRO A 20 -4.68 -5.42 3.84
CA PRO A 20 -4.76 -4.74 5.12
C PRO A 20 -3.85 -5.39 6.16
N LEU A 21 -3.17 -4.59 6.97
CA LEU A 21 -2.30 -5.02 8.07
C LEU A 21 -3.06 -5.25 9.39
N GLY A 22 -4.38 -5.30 9.33
CA GLY A 22 -5.26 -5.47 10.49
C GLY A 22 -5.58 -4.16 11.21
N LYS A 23 -6.45 -4.25 12.23
CA LYS A 23 -7.04 -3.07 12.91
C LYS A 23 -6.10 -2.29 13.82
N GLN A 24 -4.88 -2.79 14.05
CA GLN A 24 -3.93 -2.14 14.97
C GLN A 24 -3.01 -1.15 14.27
N ARG A 25 -2.86 -1.26 12.95
CA ARG A 25 -2.02 -0.37 12.15
C ARG A 25 -2.93 0.46 11.28
N VAL A 26 -3.16 1.70 11.68
CA VAL A 26 -4.12 2.60 11.04
C VAL A 26 -3.45 3.91 10.61
N ASP A 27 -3.98 4.53 9.57
CA ASP A 27 -3.61 5.88 9.16
C ASP A 27 -4.18 6.95 10.12
N ALA A 28 -3.89 8.21 9.84
CA ALA A 28 -4.37 9.35 10.63
C ALA A 28 -5.91 9.48 10.65
N GLU A 29 -6.61 8.87 9.70
CA GLU A 29 -8.07 8.84 9.61
C GLU A 29 -8.67 7.59 10.29
N GLY A 30 -7.84 6.71 10.86
CA GLY A 30 -8.28 5.48 11.54
C GLY A 30 -8.57 4.31 10.60
N ARG A 31 -8.22 4.40 9.31
CA ARG A 31 -8.36 3.29 8.35
C ARG A 31 -7.16 2.36 8.46
N ALA A 32 -7.37 1.05 8.27
CA ALA A 32 -6.26 0.09 8.27
C ALA A 32 -5.21 0.48 7.21
N LEU A 33 -3.93 0.34 7.56
CA LEU A 33 -2.84 0.46 6.60
C LEU A 33 -2.81 -0.77 5.70
N TYR A 34 -2.46 -0.56 4.44
CA TYR A 34 -2.33 -1.62 3.45
C TYR A 34 -0.88 -1.70 3.00
N MET A 35 -0.38 -2.92 2.81
CA MET A 35 0.98 -3.18 2.32
C MET A 35 0.92 -4.10 1.11
N ALA A 36 1.80 -3.86 0.13
CA ALA A 36 1.94 -4.71 -1.02
C ALA A 36 2.32 -6.14 -0.61
N PHE A 37 1.58 -7.11 -1.14
CA PHE A 37 1.94 -8.52 -1.05
C PHE A 37 3.26 -8.72 -1.81
N ASN A 38 4.27 -9.21 -1.11
CA ASN A 38 5.64 -9.21 -1.61
C ASN A 38 6.36 -10.51 -1.26
N MET A 39 7.44 -10.77 -1.99
CA MET A 39 8.45 -11.76 -1.65
C MET A 39 9.78 -11.03 -1.45
N GLU A 40 10.24 -10.97 -0.20
CA GLU A 40 11.52 -10.36 0.19
C GLU A 40 11.65 -8.86 -0.17
N CYS A 41 10.51 -8.18 -0.40
CA CYS A 41 10.46 -6.74 -0.71
C CYS A 41 9.37 -6.05 0.13
N PRO A 42 9.52 -6.02 1.47
CA PRO A 42 8.50 -5.47 2.35
C PRO A 42 8.54 -3.93 2.35
N ARG A 43 7.59 -3.33 3.08
CA ARG A 43 7.52 -1.89 3.40
C ARG A 43 7.05 -1.00 2.26
N HIS A 44 6.27 -1.53 1.32
CA HIS A 44 5.57 -0.75 0.29
C HIS A 44 4.10 -0.60 0.68
N TYR A 45 3.77 0.52 1.29
CA TYR A 45 2.44 0.81 1.82
C TYR A 45 1.59 1.51 0.76
N LEU A 46 0.28 1.26 0.76
CA LEU A 46 -0.65 2.02 -0.06
C LEU A 46 -0.87 3.40 0.56
N ASP A 47 -0.85 4.42 -0.29
CA ASP A 47 -1.21 5.78 0.10
C ASP A 47 -2.68 5.88 0.58
N SER A 48 -2.93 6.75 1.56
CA SER A 48 -4.25 6.92 2.18
C SER A 48 -5.30 7.47 1.21
N GLU A 49 -4.94 8.41 0.33
CA GLU A 49 -5.86 8.92 -0.69
C GLU A 49 -6.15 7.86 -1.74
N SER A 50 -5.14 7.05 -2.09
CA SER A 50 -5.33 5.87 -2.94
C SER A 50 -6.32 4.90 -2.32
N LEU A 51 -6.20 4.57 -1.02
CA LEU A 51 -7.15 3.71 -0.32
C LEU A 51 -8.58 4.24 -0.38
N ALA A 52 -8.78 5.56 -0.22
CA ALA A 52 -10.09 6.19 -0.37
C ALA A 52 -10.69 5.91 -1.76
N SER A 53 -9.89 6.04 -2.82
CA SER A 53 -10.33 5.75 -4.19
C SER A 53 -10.72 4.28 -4.41
N PHE A 54 -10.03 3.32 -3.76
CA PHE A 54 -10.42 1.91 -3.80
C PHE A 54 -11.74 1.66 -3.08
N MET A 55 -11.93 2.29 -1.92
CA MET A 55 -13.16 2.18 -1.13
C MET A 55 -14.36 2.77 -1.88
N GLU A 56 -14.17 3.89 -2.58
CA GLU A 56 -15.22 4.48 -3.44
C GLU A 56 -15.55 3.60 -4.65
N ALA A 57 -14.55 2.94 -5.24
CA ALA A 57 -14.75 2.08 -6.40
C ALA A 57 -15.47 0.76 -6.04
N ASP A 58 -15.06 0.11 -4.95
CA ASP A 58 -15.67 -1.12 -4.43
C ASP A 58 -15.26 -1.36 -2.97
N GLN A 59 -16.06 -0.85 -2.02
CA GLN A 59 -15.78 -0.95 -0.59
C GLN A 59 -15.60 -2.40 -0.11
N SER A 60 -16.50 -3.31 -0.51
CA SER A 60 -16.48 -4.72 -0.07
C SER A 60 -15.17 -5.41 -0.49
N LYS A 61 -14.73 -5.14 -1.73
CA LYS A 61 -13.46 -5.65 -2.22
C LYS A 61 -12.29 -4.97 -1.51
N ALA A 62 -12.30 -3.65 -1.38
CA ALA A 62 -11.23 -2.87 -0.76
C ALA A 62 -10.98 -3.27 0.71
N GLU A 63 -12.03 -3.64 1.47
CA GLU A 63 -11.90 -4.19 2.82
C GLU A 63 -11.15 -5.54 2.86
N SER A 64 -11.15 -6.28 1.75
CA SER A 64 -10.39 -7.53 1.61
C SER A 64 -8.99 -7.31 1.04
N TYR A 65 -8.89 -6.58 -0.08
CA TYR A 65 -7.64 -6.25 -0.77
C TYR A 65 -7.84 -5.12 -1.79
N CYS A 66 -6.77 -4.40 -2.09
CA CYS A 66 -6.73 -3.42 -3.18
C CYS A 66 -5.81 -3.92 -4.29
N LEU A 67 -6.34 -4.17 -5.50
CA LEU A 67 -5.55 -4.55 -6.67
C LEU A 67 -5.47 -3.37 -7.64
N GLY A 68 -4.29 -2.81 -7.83
CA GLY A 68 -4.12 -1.54 -8.54
C GLY A 68 -2.86 -1.43 -9.36
N LYS A 69 -2.84 -0.44 -10.24
CA LYS A 69 -1.64 -0.01 -10.95
C LYS A 69 -0.96 1.12 -10.19
N ILE A 70 0.33 0.97 -9.92
CA ILE A 70 1.15 2.00 -9.27
C ILE A 70 1.33 3.16 -10.27
N VAL A 71 1.02 4.36 -9.82
CA VAL A 71 1.17 5.61 -10.58
C VAL A 71 2.15 6.59 -9.91
N GLY A 72 2.61 6.27 -8.70
CA GLY A 72 3.64 7.01 -8.00
C GLY A 72 4.22 6.19 -6.86
N LYS A 73 5.46 6.48 -6.50
CA LYS A 73 6.16 5.84 -5.38
C LYS A 73 7.09 6.87 -4.72
N GLU A 74 6.90 7.04 -3.41
CA GLU A 74 7.72 7.92 -2.59
C GLU A 74 8.55 7.08 -1.62
N GLY A 75 9.86 7.32 -1.59
CA GLY A 75 10.75 6.74 -0.57
C GLY A 75 10.80 7.62 0.66
N LYS A 76 10.63 7.01 1.84
CA LYS A 76 10.66 7.68 3.14
C LYS A 76 11.62 6.98 4.09
N VAL A 77 12.02 7.69 5.14
CA VAL A 77 12.80 7.15 6.26
C VAL A 77 11.93 7.29 7.50
N ALA A 78 11.72 6.18 8.21
CA ALA A 78 10.87 6.15 9.39
C ALA A 78 11.37 7.11 10.46
N SER A 79 10.48 7.98 10.93
CA SER A 79 10.64 8.78 12.14
C SER A 79 10.21 7.99 13.38
N ASP A 80 10.34 8.60 14.56
CA ASP A 80 9.83 8.00 15.80
C ASP A 80 8.30 7.82 15.75
N ASP A 81 7.57 8.78 15.16
CA ASP A 81 6.11 8.72 15.02
C ASP A 81 5.67 7.60 14.06
N ASP A 82 6.47 7.30 13.04
CA ASP A 82 6.20 6.23 12.08
C ASP A 82 6.34 4.82 12.68
N SER A 83 7.07 4.69 13.79
CA SER A 83 7.29 3.40 14.44
C SER A 83 5.99 2.81 14.97
N ASP A 84 5.12 3.63 15.55
CA ASP A 84 3.85 3.17 16.09
C ASP A 84 2.83 2.88 14.97
N THR A 85 2.82 3.71 13.92
CA THR A 85 1.90 3.58 12.78
C THR A 85 2.26 2.40 11.89
N TYR A 86 3.51 2.35 11.42
CA TYR A 86 3.95 1.39 10.43
C TYR A 86 4.63 0.17 11.04
N GLY A 87 4.96 0.18 12.34
CA GLY A 87 5.73 -0.88 13.01
C GLY A 87 7.12 -1.05 12.43
N ILE A 88 7.76 0.07 12.07
CA ILE A 88 9.08 0.15 11.43
C ILE A 88 10.02 0.88 12.38
N SER A 89 11.24 0.38 12.57
CA SER A 89 12.17 1.08 13.46
C SER A 89 12.61 2.43 12.87
N PRO A 90 12.78 3.48 13.70
CA PRO A 90 13.28 4.76 13.23
C PRO A 90 14.60 4.61 12.46
N GLY A 91 14.75 5.38 11.38
CA GLY A 91 15.90 5.32 10.48
C GLY A 91 15.82 4.22 9.41
N GLU A 92 14.85 3.32 9.46
CA GLU A 92 14.64 2.33 8.40
C GLU A 92 13.90 2.92 7.19
N PRO A 93 14.28 2.52 5.96
CA PRO A 93 13.57 2.97 4.76
C PRO A 93 12.24 2.24 4.59
N PHE A 94 11.26 2.96 4.05
CA PHE A 94 9.98 2.44 3.59
C PHE A 94 9.49 3.22 2.37
N TRP A 95 8.43 2.73 1.73
CA TRP A 95 7.87 3.32 0.52
C TRP A 95 6.36 3.49 0.66
N VAL A 96 5.85 4.61 0.15
CA VAL A 96 4.43 4.87 -0.02
C VAL A 96 4.11 4.85 -1.51
N CYS A 97 3.19 3.98 -1.91
CA CYS A 97 2.78 3.77 -3.29
C CYS A 97 1.42 4.43 -3.52
N THR A 98 1.37 5.35 -4.47
CA THR A 98 0.11 5.85 -5.03
C THR A 98 -0.34 4.86 -6.09
N ALA A 99 -1.56 4.35 -5.98
CA ALA A 99 -2.09 3.37 -6.93
C ALA A 99 -3.56 3.65 -7.26
N VAL A 100 -3.94 3.33 -8.48
CA VAL A 100 -5.32 3.47 -8.96
C VAL A 100 -5.97 2.10 -9.16
N PRO A 101 -7.28 1.95 -8.90
CA PRO A 101 -7.99 0.71 -9.19
C PRO A 101 -7.87 0.30 -10.66
N LEU A 102 -7.69 -1.00 -10.90
CA LEU A 102 -7.77 -1.52 -12.27
C LEU A 102 -9.22 -1.42 -12.78
N PRO A 103 -9.44 -1.03 -14.05
CA PRO A 103 -10.77 -1.05 -14.64
C PRO A 103 -11.33 -2.48 -14.64
N SER A 104 -12.60 -2.60 -14.28
CA SER A 104 -13.38 -3.84 -14.27
C SER A 104 -13.64 -4.39 -15.67
#